data_AF-O93825-F1
#
_entry.id   AF-O93825-F1
#
_cell.length_a   1.000
_cell.length_b   1.000
_cell.length_c   1.000
_cell.angle_alpha   90.00
_cell.angle_beta   90.00
_cell.angle_gamma   90.00
#
_symmetry.space_group_name_H-M   'P 1'
#
loop_
_entity.id
_entity.type
_entity.pdbx_description
1 polymer ?
#
loop_
_entity_poly.entity_id
_entity_poly.type
_entity_poly.pdbx_seq_one_letter_code
_entity_poly.pdbx_strand_id
1 'polypeptide(L)'
;MSVPTFNDLSFYSDPHSNEPRYQEVASAFEKSFPGSSIAFFARSPGRVNLIGDHIDYNFFPVLPMAISNDVIAAVSVDGSSNEIVITNTAGADFPREVIPLTSKVTINQEHHS
;
A
#
# COMPACT_ATOMS: atom_id res chain seq x y z
N MET A 1 0.63 13.15 13.57
CA MET A 1 0.31 11.75 13.92
C MET A 1 1.30 10.85 13.20
N SER A 2 1.88 9.86 13.85
CA SER A 2 2.78 8.88 13.20
C SER A 2 1.98 7.67 12.72
N VAL A 3 2.33 7.13 11.55
CA VAL A 3 1.78 5.85 11.08
C VAL A 3 2.36 4.73 11.95
N PRO A 4 1.54 3.83 12.52
CA PRO A 4 2.04 2.74 13.36
C PRO A 4 2.79 1.70 12.53
N THR A 5 3.83 1.12 13.13
CA THR A 5 4.66 0.07 12.53
C THR A 5 4.57 -1.21 13.34
N PHE A 6 4.45 -2.36 12.67
CA PHE A 6 4.32 -3.67 13.29
C PHE A 6 5.33 -4.63 12.68
N ASN A 7 5.79 -5.59 13.50
CA ASN A 7 6.61 -6.72 13.04
C ASN A 7 5.79 -8.02 12.90
N ASP A 8 4.48 -7.94 13.14
CA ASP A 8 3.53 -9.03 13.07
C ASP A 8 2.18 -8.51 12.52
N LEU A 9 1.17 -9.38 12.50
CA LEU A 9 -0.19 -9.08 12.02
C LEU A 9 -1.18 -8.78 13.17
N SER A 10 -0.69 -8.45 14.38
CA SER A 10 -1.52 -8.24 15.58
C SER A 10 -2.51 -7.08 15.49
N PHE A 11 -2.36 -6.22 14.49
CA PHE A 11 -3.27 -5.13 14.20
C PHE A 11 -4.57 -5.58 13.49
N TYR A 12 -4.65 -6.82 13.02
CA TYR A 12 -5.92 -7.43 12.63
C TYR A 12 -6.62 -8.04 13.85
N SER A 13 -7.95 -8.04 13.83
CA SER A 13 -8.75 -8.74 14.85
C SER A 13 -8.51 -10.26 14.85
N ASP A 14 -8.15 -10.81 13.70
CA ASP A 14 -7.73 -12.19 13.52
C ASP A 14 -6.46 -12.23 12.65
N PRO A 15 -5.27 -12.28 13.27
CA PRO A 15 -4.00 -12.28 12.55
C PRO A 15 -3.82 -13.51 11.66
N HIS A 16 -4.23 -14.70 12.13
CA HIS A 16 -3.98 -15.96 11.45
C HIS A 16 -4.71 -16.08 10.11
N SER A 17 -5.93 -15.52 10.00
CA SER A 17 -6.65 -15.50 8.73
C SER A 17 -6.01 -14.60 7.67
N ASN A 18 -5.11 -13.69 8.06
CA ASN A 18 -4.43 -12.79 7.13
C ASN A 18 -3.03 -13.28 6.72
N GLU A 19 -2.41 -14.21 7.46
CA GLU A 19 -1.09 -14.77 7.12
C GLU A 19 -0.99 -15.27 5.66
N PRO A 20 -1.97 -16.03 5.11
CA PRO A 20 -1.89 -16.52 3.73
C PRO A 20 -1.81 -15.38 2.71
N ARG A 21 -2.50 -14.25 2.97
CA ARG A 21 -2.51 -13.09 2.07
C ARG A 21 -1.13 -12.44 1.98
N TYR A 22 -0.43 -12.30 3.10
CA TYR A 22 0.93 -11.75 3.12
C TYR A 22 1.93 -12.70 2.47
N GLN A 23 1.77 -14.01 2.67
CA GLN A 23 2.59 -15.03 2.00
C GLN A 23 2.39 -15.02 0.47
N GLU A 24 1.15 -14.83 0.01
CA GLU A 24 0.84 -14.71 -1.42
C GLU A 24 1.49 -13.47 -2.04
N VAL A 25 1.36 -12.31 -1.38
CA VAL A 25 2.00 -11.05 -1.83
C VAL A 25 3.53 -11.21 -1.85
N ALA A 26 4.12 -11.83 -0.82
CA ALA A 26 5.56 -12.09 -0.77
C ALA A 26 6.01 -12.99 -1.92
N SER A 27 5.27 -14.08 -2.17
CA SER A 27 5.56 -15.01 -3.26
C SER A 27 5.42 -14.36 -4.64
N ALA A 28 4.42 -13.48 -4.82
CA ALA A 28 4.23 -12.71 -6.05
C ALA A 28 5.34 -11.68 -6.27
N PHE A 29 5.82 -11.06 -5.18
CA PHE A 29 6.94 -10.13 -5.20
C PHE A 29 8.24 -10.84 -5.64
N GLU A 30 8.59 -11.97 -5.00
CA GLU A 30 9.81 -12.73 -5.33
C GLU A 30 9.83 -13.18 -6.80
N LYS A 31 8.67 -13.60 -7.33
CA LYS A 31 8.53 -13.97 -8.76
C LYS A 31 8.71 -12.77 -9.69
N SER A 32 8.22 -11.60 -9.30
CA SER A 32 8.25 -10.38 -10.13
C SER A 32 9.58 -9.63 -10.06
N PHE A 33 10.31 -9.81 -8.95
CA PHE A 33 11.55 -9.12 -8.60
C PHE A 33 12.61 -10.11 -8.10
N PRO A 34 13.07 -11.04 -8.95
CA PRO A 34 14.03 -12.06 -8.56
C PRO A 34 15.33 -11.44 -8.02
N GLY A 35 15.80 -11.92 -6.87
CA GLY A 35 17.02 -11.43 -6.22
C GLY A 35 16.84 -10.18 -5.35
N SER A 36 15.64 -9.58 -5.32
CA SER A 36 15.30 -8.47 -4.41
C SER A 36 14.73 -8.99 -3.10
N SER A 37 15.09 -8.36 -1.98
CA SER A 37 14.48 -8.62 -0.67
C SER A 37 13.40 -7.59 -0.36
N ILE A 38 12.27 -8.04 0.18
CA ILE A 38 11.22 -7.14 0.69
C ILE A 38 11.78 -6.38 1.89
N ALA A 39 11.78 -5.04 1.82
CA ALA A 39 12.20 -4.17 2.92
C ALA A 39 11.08 -4.00 3.95
N PHE A 40 9.84 -3.83 3.49
CA PHE A 40 8.66 -3.73 4.35
C PHE A 40 7.36 -3.99 3.56
N PHE A 41 6.27 -4.19 4.30
CA PHE A 41 4.92 -4.16 3.76
C PHE A 41 4.23 -2.86 4.16
N ALA A 42 3.60 -2.20 3.19
CA ALA A 42 2.67 -1.10 3.44
C ALA A 42 1.24 -1.61 3.30
N ARG A 43 0.35 -1.16 4.19
CA ARG A 43 -1.06 -1.53 4.18
C ARG A 43 -1.92 -0.28 4.34
N SER A 44 -3.01 -0.20 3.57
CA SER A 44 -4.05 0.81 3.77
C SER A 44 -5.44 0.18 3.65
N PRO A 45 -6.32 0.31 4.68
CA PRO A 45 -7.69 -0.17 4.60
C PRO A 45 -8.54 0.70 3.68
N GLY A 46 -9.50 0.05 3.01
CA GLY A 46 -10.63 0.75 2.42
C GLY A 46 -11.53 1.35 3.50
N ARG A 47 -12.54 2.09 3.05
CA ARG A 47 -13.51 2.74 3.93
C ARG A 47 -14.90 2.76 3.34
N VAL A 48 -15.89 2.75 4.22
CA VAL A 48 -17.27 3.13 3.90
C VAL A 48 -17.59 4.46 4.57
N ASN A 49 -18.45 5.25 3.94
CA ASN A 49 -19.00 6.43 4.59
C ASN A 49 -20.35 6.08 5.21
N LEU A 50 -20.56 6.38 6.48
CA LEU A 50 -21.85 6.12 7.14
C LEU A 50 -22.85 7.25 6.86
N ILE A 51 -22.37 8.51 6.83
CA ILE A 51 -23.14 9.70 6.49
C ILE A 51 -22.20 10.85 6.08
N GLY A 52 -22.73 11.76 5.27
CA GLY A 52 -21.99 12.93 4.78
C GLY A 52 -21.36 12.67 3.42
N ASP A 53 -22.12 12.13 2.47
CA ASP A 53 -21.66 11.98 1.09
C ASP A 53 -21.67 13.33 0.37
N HIS A 54 -20.68 13.55 -0.48
CA HIS A 54 -20.53 14.76 -1.31
C HIS A 54 -20.43 16.09 -0.55
N ILE A 55 -20.07 16.08 0.74
CA ILE A 55 -19.89 17.30 1.53
C ILE A 55 -18.44 17.50 2.00
N ASP A 56 -17.60 16.48 1.87
CA ASP A 56 -16.18 16.48 2.22
C ASP A 56 -15.37 17.52 1.44
N TYR A 57 -15.61 17.64 0.13
CA TYR A 57 -14.98 18.67 -0.70
C TYR A 57 -15.47 20.10 -0.42
N ASN A 58 -16.49 20.26 0.43
CA ASN A 58 -16.96 21.55 0.93
C ASN A 58 -16.53 21.81 2.39
N PHE A 59 -15.57 21.03 2.91
CA PHE A 59 -15.02 21.16 4.26
C PHE A 59 -16.03 20.89 5.40
N PHE A 60 -17.16 20.23 5.11
CA PHE A 60 -18.08 19.79 6.16
C PHE A 60 -17.61 18.46 6.78
N PRO A 61 -17.91 18.22 8.08
CA PRO A 61 -17.61 16.96 8.73
C PRO A 61 -18.34 15.77 8.08
N VAL A 62 -17.65 14.62 8.03
CA VAL A 62 -18.16 13.33 7.55
C VAL A 62 -17.96 12.26 8.62
N LEU A 63 -18.68 11.13 8.52
CA LEU A 63 -18.54 10.00 9.45
C LEU A 63 -18.15 8.70 8.72
N PRO A 64 -16.89 8.57 8.29
CA PRO A 64 -16.39 7.34 7.66
C PRO A 64 -15.93 6.32 8.69
N MET A 65 -15.84 5.06 8.23
CA MET A 65 -15.26 3.96 8.99
C MET A 65 -14.37 3.10 8.07
N ALA A 66 -13.17 2.77 8.55
CA ALA A 66 -12.30 1.81 7.87
C ALA A 66 -12.92 0.41 7.91
N ILE A 67 -12.76 -0.35 6.83
CA ILE A 67 -13.26 -1.73 6.72
C ILE A 67 -12.11 -2.73 6.64
N SER A 68 -12.43 -4.02 6.75
CA SER A 68 -11.43 -5.10 6.70
C SER A 68 -10.77 -5.28 5.34
N ASN A 69 -11.44 -4.88 4.25
CA ASN A 69 -10.86 -4.90 2.91
C ASN A 69 -9.76 -3.85 2.82
N ASP A 70 -8.59 -4.23 2.35
CA ASP A 70 -7.39 -3.39 2.31
C ASP A 70 -6.52 -3.69 1.09
N VAL A 71 -5.57 -2.78 0.85
CA VAL A 71 -4.48 -2.96 -0.10
C VAL A 71 -3.19 -3.21 0.68
N ILE A 72 -2.45 -4.24 0.28
CA ILE A 72 -1.13 -4.60 0.81
C ILE A 72 -0.11 -4.47 -0.31
N ALA A 73 0.98 -3.76 -0.07
CA ALA A 73 2.10 -3.61 -0.99
C ALA A 73 3.40 -4.08 -0.34
N ALA A 74 4.07 -5.07 -0.94
CA ALA A 74 5.45 -5.40 -0.61
C ALA A 74 6.39 -4.42 -1.33
N VAL A 75 7.33 -3.84 -0.59
CA VAL A 75 8.22 -2.80 -1.11
C VAL A 75 9.67 -3.21 -0.91
N SER A 76 10.48 -3.03 -1.95
CA SER A 76 11.94 -3.02 -1.87
C SER A 76 12.46 -1.66 -2.30
N VAL A 77 13.62 -1.28 -1.78
CA VAL A 77 14.29 -0.02 -2.11
C VAL A 77 15.63 -0.33 -2.74
N ASP A 78 15.77 -0.01 -4.01
CA ASP A 78 17.04 -0.07 -4.74
C ASP A 78 17.58 1.35 -4.93
N GLY A 79 18.58 1.72 -4.13
CA GLY A 79 19.21 3.04 -4.19
C GLY A 79 20.08 3.27 -5.44
N SER A 80 20.28 2.25 -6.27
CA SER A 80 21.04 2.35 -7.53
C SER A 80 20.15 2.52 -8.76
N SER A 81 18.84 2.28 -8.62
CA SER A 81 17.86 2.41 -9.70
C SER A 81 17.27 3.82 -9.74
N ASN A 82 17.00 4.30 -10.96
CA ASN A 82 16.22 5.52 -11.21
C ASN A 82 14.82 5.18 -11.74
N GLU A 83 14.25 4.06 -11.33
CA GLU A 83 12.94 3.60 -11.79
C GLU A 83 12.09 3.13 -10.61
N ILE A 84 10.79 3.40 -10.68
CA ILE A 84 9.78 2.77 -9.84
C ILE A 84 9.11 1.69 -10.69
N VAL A 85 9.15 0.46 -10.23
CA VAL A 85 8.50 -0.66 -10.91
C VAL A 85 7.32 -1.14 -10.07
N ILE A 86 6.14 -1.21 -10.69
CA ILE A 86 4.88 -1.58 -10.03
C ILE A 86 4.33 -2.83 -10.71
N THR A 87 3.95 -3.80 -9.90
CA THR A 87 3.28 -5.03 -10.34
C THR A 87 2.07 -5.31 -9.46
N ASN A 88 1.03 -5.89 -10.03
CA ASN A 88 -0.13 -6.36 -9.29
C ASN A 88 -0.11 -7.89 -9.17
N THR A 89 -0.72 -8.45 -8.11
CA THR A 89 -0.87 -9.91 -7.97
C THR A 89 -1.78 -10.49 -9.06
N ALA A 90 -2.76 -9.73 -9.54
CA ALA A 90 -3.59 -10.06 -10.70
C ALA A 90 -2.96 -9.55 -12.01
N GLY A 91 -1.73 -10.01 -12.30
CA GLY A 91 -0.93 -9.51 -13.43
C GLY A 91 -1.54 -9.72 -14.83
N ALA A 92 -2.54 -10.59 -14.97
CA ALA A 92 -3.29 -10.77 -16.22
C ALA A 92 -4.21 -9.57 -16.52
N ASP A 93 -4.75 -8.94 -15.49
CA ASP A 93 -5.68 -7.81 -15.61
C ASP A 93 -4.94 -6.46 -15.49
N PHE A 94 -3.80 -6.47 -14.78
CA PHE A 94 -3.01 -5.27 -14.49
C PHE A 94 -1.54 -5.48 -14.89
N PRO A 95 -1.11 -4.90 -16.02
CA PRO A 95 0.24 -5.09 -16.51
C PRO A 95 1.30 -4.48 -15.57
N ARG A 96 2.53 -4.97 -15.68
CA ARG A 96 3.71 -4.39 -15.04
C ARG A 96 3.95 -3.00 -15.61
N GLU A 97 4.13 -2.03 -14.71
CA GLU A 97 4.43 -0.65 -15.04
C GLU A 97 5.83 -0.27 -14.57
N VAL A 98 6.55 0.50 -15.40
CA VAL A 98 7.90 1.02 -15.09
C VAL A 98 7.85 2.53 -15.27
N ILE A 99 8.10 3.25 -14.18
CA ILE A 99 8.04 4.70 -14.12
C ILE A 99 9.46 5.24 -13.95
N PRO A 100 10.04 5.88 -14.97
CA PRO A 100 11.39 6.44 -14.87
C PRO A 100 11.40 7.70 -14.00
N LEU A 101 12.34 7.77 -13.06
CA LEU A 101 12.64 8.94 -12.24
C LEU A 101 13.58 9.87 -13.01
N THR A 102 13.01 10.60 -13.96
CA THR A 102 13.75 11.50 -14.88
C THR A 102 14.21 12.80 -14.21
N SER A 103 13.65 13.16 -13.06
CA SER A 103 14.00 14.36 -12.31
C SER A 103 13.86 14.11 -10.81
N LYS A 104 14.49 14.98 -10.00
CA LYS A 104 14.28 14.95 -8.55
C LYS A 104 12.81 15.23 -8.25
N VAL A 105 12.12 14.22 -7.75
CA VAL A 105 10.76 14.36 -7.22
C VAL A 105 10.86 14.91 -5.80
N THR A 106 10.32 16.11 -5.57
CA THR A 106 10.18 16.66 -4.21
C THR A 106 8.90 16.11 -3.60
N ILE A 107 9.03 15.27 -2.58
CA ILE A 107 7.89 14.80 -1.79
C ILE A 107 7.58 15.87 -0.75
N ASN A 108 6.44 16.55 -0.89
CA ASN A 108 5.99 17.54 0.07
C ASN A 108 5.38 16.84 1.29
N GLN A 109 6.19 16.58 2.32
CA GLN A 109 5.71 15.91 3.53
C GLN A 109 4.86 16.83 4.42
N GLU A 110 4.89 18.15 4.22
CA GLU A 110 4.22 19.13 5.10
C GLU A 110 2.75 19.35 4.73
N HIS A 111 2.38 19.16 3.45
CA HIS A 111 1.03 19.43 2.94
C HIS A 111 0.28 18.18 2.45
N HIS A 112 0.86 16.99 2.59
CA HIS A 112 0.16 15.73 2.33
C HIS A 112 -0.47 15.22 3.63
N SER A 113 -1.76 15.53 3.81
CA SER A 113 -2.63 14.95 4.85
C SER A 113 -3.54 13.88 4.25
#